data_AF-A0A929NWE8-F1
#
_entry.id   AF-A0A929NWE8-F1
#
_cell.length_a   1.000
_cell.length_b   1.000
_cell.length_c   1.000
_cell.angle_alpha   90.00
_cell.angle_beta   90.00
_cell.angle_gamma   90.00
#
_symmetry.space_group_name_H-M   'P 1'
#
loop_
_entity.id
_entity.type
_entity.pdbx_description
1 polymer ?
#
loop_
_entity_poly.entity_id
_entity_poly.type
_entity_poly.pdbx_seq_one_letter_code
_entity_poly.pdbx_strand_id
1 'polypeptide(L)'
;MKPEKFTKSVLENSLDPALERAITDANFTKLDQYHVIRRNGQLTTFDVQRIVVALNRAFLAVEGDSASNSSRIQDSVILLTQQVIKGISRRLHEEKTVHIEDIQDQAELALMRDGYQKIARAYVIYREEHAHIRAEKYEKNTLNIVDEDGHSYPLSEELLRTQVITACANLADVEPSLIIEESLKNIFDGISKRDI
;
A
#
# COMPACT_ATOMS: atom_id res chain seq x y z
N MET A 1 26.21 -44.80 -3.56
CA MET A 1 25.69 -43.75 -4.45
C MET A 1 24.41 -43.23 -3.80
N LYS A 2 24.46 -42.03 -3.19
CA LYS A 2 23.31 -41.40 -2.52
C LYS A 2 22.55 -40.59 -3.58
N PRO A 3 21.24 -40.73 -3.75
CA PRO A 3 20.48 -39.78 -4.56
C PRO A 3 20.27 -38.50 -3.77
N GLU A 4 20.45 -37.40 -4.49
CA GLU A 4 20.55 -36.03 -4.03
C GLU A 4 19.21 -35.43 -3.61
N LYS A 5 19.34 -34.39 -2.77
CA LYS A 5 18.28 -33.55 -2.22
C LYS A 5 17.55 -32.79 -3.35
N PHE A 6 16.33 -33.19 -3.66
CA PHE A 6 15.38 -32.40 -4.47
C PHE A 6 14.03 -32.30 -3.74
N THR A 7 14.03 -31.64 -2.57
CA THR A 7 12.80 -31.20 -1.90
C THR A 7 13.09 -29.91 -1.11
N LYS A 8 13.30 -28.80 -1.82
CA LYS A 8 13.28 -27.44 -1.28
C LYS A 8 12.70 -26.49 -2.34
N SER A 9 11.40 -26.60 -2.64
CA SER A 9 10.71 -25.56 -3.42
C SER A 9 9.19 -25.62 -3.40
N VAL A 10 8.57 -26.19 -2.36
CA VAL A 10 7.15 -25.95 -2.08
C VAL A 10 7.06 -25.02 -0.88
N LEU A 11 7.28 -23.74 -1.18
CA LEU A 11 6.61 -22.56 -0.61
C LEU A 11 6.03 -22.75 0.80
N GLU A 12 6.83 -22.42 1.80
CA GLU A 12 6.35 -21.96 3.11
C GLU A 12 5.60 -20.62 2.89
N ASN A 13 4.36 -20.70 2.39
CA ASN A 13 3.38 -19.61 2.34
C ASN A 13 2.70 -19.47 3.72
N SER A 14 3.46 -19.35 4.80
CA SER A 14 2.89 -18.97 6.09
C SER A 14 3.00 -17.46 6.22
N LEU A 15 1.85 -16.78 6.38
CA LEU A 15 1.84 -15.39 6.86
C LEU A 15 2.66 -15.28 8.14
N ASP A 16 3.23 -14.09 8.42
CA ASP A 16 3.80 -13.81 9.73
C ASP A 16 2.76 -14.17 10.82
N PRO A 17 3.04 -15.13 11.71
CA PRO A 17 2.11 -15.56 12.75
C PRO A 17 1.64 -14.41 13.65
N ALA A 18 2.47 -13.37 13.80
CA ALA A 18 2.10 -12.18 14.55
C ALA A 18 1.06 -11.34 13.81
N LEU A 19 1.18 -11.22 12.48
CA LEU A 19 0.23 -10.53 11.63
C LEU A 19 -1.10 -11.29 11.55
N GLU A 20 -1.05 -12.61 11.39
CA GLU A 20 -2.26 -13.46 11.38
C GLU A 20 -3.04 -13.37 12.70
N ARG A 21 -2.32 -13.36 13.83
CA ARG A 21 -2.92 -13.20 15.15
C ARG A 21 -3.45 -11.80 15.40
N ALA A 22 -2.76 -10.76 14.94
CA ALA A 22 -3.25 -9.38 14.99
C ALA A 22 -4.55 -9.20 14.19
N ILE A 23 -4.64 -9.83 13.00
CA ILE A 23 -5.85 -9.86 12.18
C ILE A 23 -6.98 -10.58 12.92
N THR A 24 -6.71 -11.77 13.46
CA THR A 24 -7.73 -12.62 14.11
C THR A 24 -8.29 -11.99 15.39
N ASP A 25 -7.41 -11.43 16.23
CA ASP A 25 -7.78 -10.84 17.52
C ASP A 25 -8.29 -9.39 17.37
N ALA A 26 -8.33 -8.84 16.15
CA ALA A 26 -8.57 -7.42 15.86
C ALA A 26 -7.65 -6.48 16.68
N ASN A 27 -6.46 -6.96 17.03
CA ASN A 27 -5.49 -6.26 17.86
C ASN A 27 -4.34 -5.74 16.99
N PHE A 28 -4.54 -4.56 16.42
CA PHE A 28 -3.62 -3.95 15.45
C PHE A 28 -2.54 -3.05 16.09
N THR A 29 -2.41 -3.09 17.42
CA THR A 29 -1.58 -2.17 18.23
C THR A 29 -0.07 -2.33 18.00
N LYS A 30 0.37 -3.27 17.15
CA LYS A 30 1.78 -3.50 16.82
C LYS A 30 1.98 -3.76 15.32
N LEU A 31 1.58 -2.79 14.49
CA LEU A 31 1.89 -2.77 13.06
C LEU A 31 2.88 -1.65 12.68
N ASP A 32 3.51 -1.03 13.67
CA ASP A 32 4.41 0.12 13.52
C ASP A 32 5.65 -0.16 12.65
N GLN A 33 6.01 -1.45 12.51
CA GLN A 33 7.10 -1.91 11.65
C GLN A 33 6.76 -1.86 10.16
N TYR A 34 5.49 -1.63 9.82
CA TYR A 34 5.02 -1.52 8.45
C TYR A 34 4.81 -0.07 8.06
N HIS A 35 5.02 0.25 6.79
CA HIS A 35 4.91 1.60 6.28
C HIS A 35 4.02 1.67 5.03
N VAL A 36 3.44 2.84 4.81
CA VAL A 36 2.60 3.17 3.67
C VAL A 36 3.31 4.21 2.83
N ILE A 37 3.49 3.88 1.55
CA ILE A 37 3.93 4.83 0.52
C ILE A 37 2.71 5.60 0.07
N ARG A 38 2.69 6.90 0.37
CA ARG A 38 1.60 7.81 -0.01
C ARG A 38 1.73 8.20 -1.49
N ARG A 39 0.66 8.74 -2.08
CA ARG A 39 0.64 9.25 -3.47
C ARG A 39 1.74 10.27 -3.78
N ASN A 40 2.23 10.98 -2.77
CA ASN A 40 3.31 11.96 -2.90
C ASN A 40 4.71 11.37 -2.71
N GLY A 41 4.82 10.04 -2.69
CA GLY A 41 6.04 9.30 -2.41
C GLY A 41 6.51 9.37 -0.97
N GLN A 42 5.79 10.04 -0.05
CA GLN A 42 6.22 10.08 1.35
C GLN A 42 5.90 8.76 2.05
N LEU A 43 6.87 8.27 2.82
CA LEU A 43 6.73 7.11 3.69
C LEU A 43 6.09 7.53 5.02
N THR A 44 5.07 6.79 5.46
CA THR A 44 4.38 7.02 6.74
C THR A 44 4.11 5.70 7.44
N THR A 45 4.02 5.69 8.78
CA THR A 45 3.68 4.48 9.52
C THR A 45 2.32 3.93 9.13
N PHE A 46 2.22 2.62 9.00
CA PHE A 46 0.96 1.93 8.73
C PHE A 46 0.02 2.05 9.95
N ASP A 47 -1.13 2.69 9.74
CA ASP A 47 -2.13 2.92 10.78
C ASP A 47 -3.49 2.36 10.35
N VAL A 48 -3.90 1.28 11.00
CA VAL A 48 -5.18 0.61 10.75
C VAL A 48 -6.37 1.51 11.09
N GLN A 49 -6.23 2.42 12.05
CA GLN A 49 -7.33 3.32 12.41
C GLN A 49 -7.74 4.19 11.23
N ARG A 50 -6.81 4.50 10.31
CA ARG A 50 -7.15 5.23 9.08
C ARG A 50 -8.09 4.44 8.16
N ILE A 51 -7.94 3.12 8.08
CA ILE A 51 -8.83 2.24 7.32
C ILE A 51 -10.21 2.22 7.97
N VAL A 52 -10.27 2.02 9.29
CA VAL A 52 -11.52 2.03 10.09
C VAL A 52 -12.27 3.34 9.90
N VAL A 53 -11.60 4.48 10.02
CA VAL A 53 -12.20 5.81 9.83
C VAL A 53 -12.73 5.99 8.41
N ALA A 54 -11.98 5.56 7.39
CA ALA A 54 -12.40 5.70 6.00
C ALA A 54 -13.64 4.84 5.68
N LEU A 55 -13.65 3.59 6.14
CA LEU A 55 -14.82 2.71 6.00
C LEU A 55 -16.04 3.28 6.75
N ASN A 56 -15.86 3.71 8.01
CA ASN A 56 -16.93 4.35 8.78
C ASN A 56 -17.53 5.57 8.06
N ARG A 57 -16.69 6.44 7.47
CA ARG A 57 -17.16 7.58 6.69
C ARG A 57 -18.00 7.17 5.48
N ALA A 58 -17.60 6.10 4.78
CA ALA A 58 -18.39 5.57 3.67
C ALA A 58 -19.75 5.02 4.13
N PHE A 59 -19.81 4.34 5.28
CA PHE A 59 -21.08 3.89 5.87
C PHE A 59 -21.98 5.08 6.26
N LEU A 60 -21.43 6.09 6.96
CA LEU A 60 -22.19 7.28 7.36
C LEU A 60 -22.71 8.08 6.17
N ALA A 61 -21.96 8.14 5.06
CA ALA A 61 -22.39 8.85 3.85
C ALA A 61 -23.65 8.25 3.20
N VAL A 62 -23.95 6.97 3.44
CA VAL A 62 -25.10 6.27 2.84
C VAL A 62 -26.22 6.00 3.85
N GLU A 63 -25.87 5.59 5.07
CA GLU A 63 -26.82 5.21 6.12
C GLU A 63 -27.20 6.40 7.04
N GLY A 64 -26.46 7.52 6.96
CA GLY A 64 -26.71 8.74 7.73
C GLY A 64 -26.26 8.67 9.20
N ASP A 65 -26.53 9.71 9.98
CA ASP A 65 -26.06 9.83 11.38
C ASP A 65 -26.61 8.75 12.32
N SER A 66 -27.74 8.12 11.98
CA SER A 66 -28.29 6.98 12.74
C SER A 66 -27.35 5.76 12.76
N ALA A 67 -26.41 5.68 11.81
CA ALA A 67 -25.39 4.64 11.75
C ALA A 67 -24.23 4.86 12.74
N SER A 68 -24.02 6.08 13.24
CA SER A 68 -22.87 6.45 14.08
C SER A 68 -22.74 5.58 15.34
N ASN A 69 -23.87 5.22 15.95
CA ASN A 69 -23.91 4.40 17.18
C ASN A 69 -24.36 2.94 16.93
N SER A 70 -24.42 2.50 15.67
CA SER A 70 -24.87 1.15 15.35
C SER A 70 -23.76 0.12 15.59
N SER A 71 -23.95 -0.77 16.56
CA SER A 71 -23.01 -1.89 16.81
C SER A 71 -22.81 -2.76 15.58
N ARG A 72 -23.88 -3.03 14.81
CA ARG A 72 -23.82 -3.80 13.57
C ARG A 72 -22.85 -3.20 12.55
N ILE A 73 -22.81 -1.88 12.44
CA ILE A 73 -21.93 -1.18 11.48
C ILE A 73 -20.50 -1.21 11.99
N GLN A 74 -20.27 -1.01 13.29
CA GLN A 74 -18.95 -1.16 13.89
C GLN A 74 -18.40 -2.58 13.67
N ASP A 75 -19.21 -3.62 13.90
CA ASP A 75 -18.83 -5.02 13.65
C ASP A 75 -18.50 -5.26 12.17
N SER A 76 -19.31 -4.71 11.26
CA SER A 76 -19.07 -4.80 9.81
C SER A 76 -17.76 -4.13 9.41
N VAL A 77 -17.48 -2.94 9.96
CA VAL A 77 -16.26 -2.19 9.67
C VAL A 77 -15.01 -2.90 10.18
N ILE A 78 -15.08 -3.52 11.36
CA ILE A 78 -13.99 -4.35 11.89
C ILE A 78 -13.73 -5.54 10.96
N LEU A 79 -14.77 -6.26 10.57
CA LEU A 79 -14.63 -7.40 9.65
C LEU A 79 -14.03 -6.99 8.30
N LEU A 80 -14.53 -5.90 7.71
CA LEU A 80 -13.99 -5.36 6.47
C LEU A 80 -12.53 -4.94 6.63
N THR A 81 -12.17 -4.31 7.74
CA THR A 81 -10.78 -3.93 8.05
C THR A 81 -9.87 -5.15 8.12
N GLN A 82 -10.31 -6.24 8.75
CA GLN A 82 -9.57 -7.51 8.78
C GLN A 82 -9.35 -8.07 7.37
N GLN A 83 -10.38 -8.02 6.51
CA GLN A 83 -10.27 -8.46 5.11
C GLN A 83 -9.26 -7.63 4.32
N VAL A 84 -9.26 -6.30 4.50
CA VAL A 84 -8.31 -5.39 3.85
C VAL A 84 -6.88 -5.74 4.25
N ILE A 85 -6.61 -5.87 5.55
CA ILE A 85 -5.28 -6.20 6.06
C ILE A 85 -4.85 -7.58 5.55
N LYS A 86 -5.76 -8.55 5.53
CA LYS A 86 -5.50 -9.87 4.95
C LYS A 86 -5.20 -9.81 3.45
N GLY A 87 -5.79 -8.88 2.70
CA GLY A 87 -5.53 -8.69 1.27
C GLY A 87 -4.13 -8.14 0.98
N ILE A 88 -3.59 -7.27 1.85
CA ILE A 88 -2.26 -6.67 1.69
C ILE A 88 -1.16 -7.38 2.49
N SER A 89 -1.51 -8.32 3.36
CA SER A 89 -0.60 -8.96 4.32
C SER A 89 0.58 -9.67 3.67
N ARG A 90 0.38 -10.28 2.49
CA ARG A 90 1.46 -10.90 1.74
C ARG A 90 2.51 -9.88 1.29
N ARG A 91 2.06 -8.74 0.75
CA ARG A 91 2.95 -7.66 0.31
C ARG A 91 3.67 -7.02 1.51
N LEU A 92 2.95 -6.82 2.61
CA LEU A 92 3.53 -6.35 3.88
C LEU A 92 4.62 -7.29 4.41
N HIS A 93 4.44 -8.61 4.31
CA HIS A 93 5.44 -9.58 4.75
C HIS A 93 6.73 -9.53 3.91
N GLU A 94 6.60 -9.35 2.59
CA GLU A 94 7.73 -9.35 1.66
C GLU A 94 8.52 -8.03 1.71
N GLU A 95 7.85 -6.87 1.68
CA GLU A 95 8.48 -5.56 1.46
C GLU A 95 8.45 -4.63 2.68
N LYS A 96 7.71 -4.99 3.74
CA LYS A 96 7.36 -4.13 4.89
C LYS A 96 6.68 -2.80 4.54
N THR A 97 6.45 -2.55 3.27
CA THR A 97 5.84 -1.34 2.72
C THR A 97 4.65 -1.72 1.85
N VAL A 98 3.72 -0.80 1.67
CA VAL A 98 2.55 -0.97 0.80
C VAL A 98 2.13 0.37 0.22
N HIS A 99 1.69 0.38 -1.03
CA HIS A 99 1.14 1.59 -1.64
C HIS A 99 -0.24 1.90 -1.07
N ILE A 100 -0.53 3.18 -0.86
CA ILE A 100 -1.86 3.61 -0.39
C ILE A 100 -2.99 3.24 -1.37
N GLU A 101 -2.69 3.04 -2.65
CA GLU A 101 -3.65 2.54 -3.65
C GLU A 101 -3.98 1.06 -3.43
N ASP A 102 -2.99 0.21 -3.12
CA ASP A 102 -3.25 -1.21 -2.83
C ASP A 102 -4.23 -1.36 -1.65
N ILE A 103 -4.09 -0.51 -0.62
CA ILE A 103 -5.01 -0.48 0.54
C ILE A 103 -6.42 -0.08 0.10
N GLN A 104 -6.55 0.93 -0.75
CA GLN A 104 -7.85 1.40 -1.26
C GLN A 104 -8.54 0.33 -2.12
N ASP A 105 -7.79 -0.33 -3.00
CA ASP A 105 -8.31 -1.40 -3.86
C ASP A 105 -8.78 -2.60 -3.02
N GLN A 106 -8.05 -2.97 -1.97
CA GLN A 106 -8.51 -4.00 -1.04
C GLN A 106 -9.75 -3.57 -0.24
N ALA A 107 -9.88 -2.30 0.13
CA ALA A 107 -11.09 -1.79 0.80
C ALA A 107 -12.33 -1.88 -0.09
N GLU A 108 -12.20 -1.50 -1.35
CA GLU A 108 -13.28 -1.63 -2.33
C GLU A 108 -13.66 -3.07 -2.60
N LEU A 109 -12.66 -3.94 -2.77
CA LEU A 109 -12.88 -5.35 -3.00
C LEU A 109 -13.60 -6.00 -1.80
N ALA A 110 -13.22 -5.67 -0.57
CA ALA A 110 -13.88 -6.15 0.65
C ALA A 110 -15.34 -5.69 0.71
N LEU A 111 -15.60 -4.39 0.47
CA LEU A 111 -16.96 -3.84 0.44
C LEU A 111 -17.83 -4.52 -0.63
N MET A 112 -17.29 -4.78 -1.81
CA MET A 112 -18.01 -5.46 -2.90
C MET A 112 -18.31 -6.93 -2.57
N ARG A 113 -17.35 -7.65 -1.99
CA ARG A 113 -17.50 -9.07 -1.62
C ARG A 113 -18.58 -9.30 -0.57
N ASP A 114 -18.68 -8.40 0.40
CA ASP A 114 -19.69 -8.48 1.46
C ASP A 114 -21.04 -7.88 1.06
N GLY A 115 -21.20 -7.49 -0.22
CA GLY A 115 -22.48 -7.01 -0.78
C GLY A 115 -22.80 -5.55 -0.46
N TYR A 116 -21.88 -4.78 0.13
CA TYR A 116 -22.04 -3.36 0.42
C TYR A 116 -21.86 -2.48 -0.82
N GLN A 117 -22.52 -2.79 -1.93
CA GLN A 117 -22.31 -2.14 -3.22
C GLN A 117 -22.61 -0.63 -3.19
N LYS A 118 -23.61 -0.19 -2.41
CA LYS A 118 -23.91 1.24 -2.23
C LYS A 118 -22.78 1.97 -1.49
N ILE A 119 -22.23 1.33 -0.45
CA ILE A 119 -21.13 1.87 0.35
C ILE A 119 -19.84 1.91 -0.46
N ALA A 120 -19.53 0.86 -1.23
CA ALA A 120 -18.39 0.82 -2.15
C ALA A 120 -18.40 2.00 -3.12
N ARG A 121 -19.55 2.32 -3.72
CA ARG A 121 -19.66 3.51 -4.59
C ARG A 121 -19.43 4.82 -3.84
N ALA A 122 -19.98 4.96 -2.64
CA ALA A 122 -19.76 6.15 -1.81
C ALA A 122 -18.29 6.29 -1.41
N TYR A 123 -17.61 5.18 -1.11
CA TYR A 123 -16.17 5.14 -0.83
C TYR A 123 -15.35 5.60 -2.04
N VAL A 124 -15.66 5.10 -3.24
CA VAL A 124 -14.98 5.53 -4.49
C VAL A 124 -15.15 7.02 -4.71
N ILE A 125 -16.38 7.54 -4.59
CA ILE A 125 -16.63 8.98 -4.75
C ILE A 125 -15.83 9.79 -3.70
N TYR A 126 -15.83 9.34 -2.45
CA TYR A 126 -15.10 9.96 -1.36
C TYR A 126 -13.58 9.99 -1.60
N ARG A 127 -12.97 8.89 -2.08
CA ARG A 127 -11.52 8.86 -2.36
C ARG A 127 -11.14 9.77 -3.53
N GLU A 128 -11.99 9.88 -4.55
CA GLU A 128 -11.76 10.75 -5.72
C GLU A 128 -11.85 12.23 -5.34
N GLU A 129 -12.88 12.62 -4.58
CA GLU A 129 -13.02 13.99 -4.07
C GLU A 129 -11.78 14.41 -3.26
N HIS A 130 -11.31 13.52 -2.37
CA HIS A 130 -10.09 13.76 -1.62
C HIS A 130 -8.82 13.71 -2.46
N ALA A 131 -8.80 12.96 -3.56
CA ALA A 131 -7.71 13.00 -4.52
C ALA A 131 -7.62 14.38 -5.17
N HIS A 132 -8.75 14.91 -5.62
CA HIS A 132 -8.87 16.22 -6.26
C HIS A 132 -8.45 17.35 -5.32
N ILE A 133 -8.99 17.38 -4.10
CA ILE A 133 -8.63 18.41 -3.09
C ILE A 133 -7.12 18.39 -2.79
N ARG A 134 -6.49 17.21 -2.80
CA ARG A 134 -5.04 17.11 -2.62
C ARG A 134 -4.28 17.57 -3.86
N ALA A 135 -4.75 17.23 -5.07
CA ALA A 135 -4.22 17.70 -6.35
C ALA A 135 -4.11 19.23 -6.39
N GLU A 136 -5.15 19.93 -5.94
CA GLU A 136 -5.18 21.39 -5.85
C GLU A 136 -4.22 21.99 -4.82
N LYS A 137 -3.82 21.18 -3.82
CA LYS A 137 -2.92 21.59 -2.73
C LYS A 137 -1.48 21.11 -2.91
N TYR A 138 -1.17 20.38 -3.99
CA TYR A 138 0.15 19.78 -4.18
C TYR A 138 1.18 20.80 -4.66
N GLU A 139 2.15 21.11 -3.79
CA GLU A 139 3.50 21.41 -4.24
C GLU A 139 4.20 20.09 -4.61
N LYS A 140 4.90 20.08 -5.75
CA LYS A 140 5.64 18.93 -6.25
C LYS A 140 6.73 18.59 -5.23
N ASN A 141 6.52 17.56 -4.41
CA ASN A 141 7.48 17.18 -3.39
C ASN A 141 8.73 16.61 -4.08
N THR A 142 9.89 17.22 -3.85
CA THR A 142 11.16 16.67 -4.32
C THR A 142 11.48 15.44 -3.46
N LEU A 143 11.44 14.25 -4.06
CA LEU A 143 11.84 13.01 -3.40
C LEU A 143 13.33 13.09 -3.09
N ASN A 144 13.75 12.69 -1.90
CA ASN A 144 15.17 12.66 -1.54
C ASN A 144 15.66 11.23 -1.36
N ILE A 145 16.90 10.99 -1.75
CA ILE A 145 17.64 9.74 -1.59
C ILE A 145 18.67 9.93 -0.47
N VAL A 146 18.80 8.93 0.39
CA VAL A 146 19.77 8.91 1.49
C VAL A 146 20.98 8.04 1.10
N ASP A 147 22.19 8.61 1.17
CA ASP A 147 23.44 7.85 0.95
C ASP A 147 23.84 7.06 2.20
N GLU A 148 24.86 6.21 2.08
CA GLU A 148 25.38 5.36 3.19
C GLU A 148 25.83 6.18 4.42
N ASP A 149 26.27 7.41 4.17
CA ASP A 149 26.71 8.37 5.20
C ASP A 149 25.55 9.16 5.84
N GLY A 150 24.29 8.88 5.45
CA GLY A 150 23.10 9.56 5.96
C GLY A 150 22.81 10.93 5.31
N HIS A 151 23.57 11.32 4.30
CA HIS A 151 23.32 12.55 3.55
C HIS A 151 22.14 12.39 2.60
N SER A 152 21.25 13.38 2.57
CA SER A 152 20.04 13.39 1.76
C SER A 152 20.21 14.30 0.54
N TYR A 153 19.90 13.78 -0.65
CA TYR A 153 20.01 14.50 -1.92
C TYR A 153 18.71 14.36 -2.73
N PRO A 154 18.28 15.40 -3.46
CA PRO A 154 17.10 15.31 -4.30
C PRO A 154 17.30 14.28 -5.42
N LEU A 155 16.30 13.44 -5.65
CA LEU A 155 16.24 12.48 -6.76
C LEU A 155 16.23 13.25 -8.09
N SER A 156 17.24 12.97 -8.92
CA SER A 156 17.26 13.45 -10.31
C SER A 156 16.62 12.41 -11.23
N GLU A 157 15.35 12.64 -11.56
CA GLU A 157 14.62 11.80 -12.51
C GLU A 157 15.31 11.77 -13.89
N GLU A 158 15.92 12.87 -14.31
CA GLU A 158 16.63 12.98 -15.60
C GLU A 158 17.84 12.04 -15.68
N LEU A 159 18.62 11.96 -14.60
CA LEU A 159 19.75 11.02 -14.53
C LEU A 159 19.27 9.58 -14.55
N LEU A 160 18.23 9.26 -13.78
CA LEU A 160 17.66 7.91 -13.71
C LEU A 160 17.12 7.46 -15.06
N ARG A 161 16.38 8.34 -15.75
CA ARG A 161 15.91 8.12 -17.14
C ARG A 161 17.07 7.85 -18.09
N THR A 162 18.11 8.68 -18.04
CA THR A 162 19.27 8.56 -18.93
C THR A 162 20.00 7.24 -18.71
N GLN A 163 20.19 6.83 -17.45
CA GLN A 163 20.82 5.55 -17.12
C GLN A 163 20.00 4.36 -17.63
N VAL A 164 18.69 4.33 -17.40
CA VAL A 164 17.82 3.23 -17.85
C VAL A 164 17.78 3.16 -19.38
N ILE A 165 17.63 4.30 -20.08
CA ILE A 165 17.64 4.34 -21.54
C ILE A 165 18.97 3.82 -22.08
N THR A 166 20.09 4.25 -21.50
CA THR A 166 21.42 3.82 -21.93
C THR A 166 21.63 2.32 -21.69
N ALA A 167 21.19 1.80 -20.55
CA ALA A 167 21.26 0.37 -20.23
C ALA A 167 20.40 -0.49 -21.17
N CYS A 168 19.26 0.04 -21.62
CA CYS A 168 18.33 -0.65 -22.49
C CYS A 168 18.64 -0.50 -23.99
N ALA A 169 19.59 0.35 -24.38
CA ALA A 169 19.82 0.75 -25.78
C ALA A 169 20.14 -0.42 -26.75
N ASN A 170 20.61 -1.56 -26.25
CA ASN A 170 20.98 -2.73 -27.05
C ASN A 170 20.17 -3.99 -26.69
N LEU A 171 19.04 -3.85 -26.01
CA LEU A 171 18.18 -4.97 -25.63
C LEU A 171 16.94 -5.00 -26.53
N ALA A 172 16.70 -6.14 -27.18
CA ALA A 172 15.44 -6.40 -27.86
C ALA A 172 14.35 -6.73 -26.83
N ASP A 173 13.10 -6.36 -27.13
CA ASP A 173 11.91 -6.60 -26.29
C ASP A 173 11.93 -5.92 -24.90
N VAL A 174 12.69 -4.83 -24.74
CA VAL A 174 12.71 -4.03 -23.51
C VAL A 174 12.17 -2.62 -23.79
N GLU A 175 11.19 -2.20 -23.00
CA GLU A 175 10.65 -0.84 -23.05
C GLU A 175 11.17 -0.01 -21.86
N PRO A 176 12.10 0.94 -22.07
CA PRO A 176 12.71 1.70 -20.98
C PRO A 176 11.69 2.51 -20.17
N SER A 177 10.64 3.02 -20.82
CA SER A 177 9.55 3.78 -20.21
C SER A 177 8.87 3.00 -19.09
N LEU A 178 8.51 1.74 -19.35
CA LEU A 178 7.84 0.89 -18.36
C LEU A 178 8.73 0.61 -17.14
N ILE A 179 10.04 0.40 -17.35
CA ILE A 179 10.99 0.20 -16.25
C ILE A 179 11.07 1.46 -15.40
N ILE A 180 11.21 2.63 -16.03
CA ILE A 180 11.27 3.91 -15.31
C ILE A 180 9.99 4.14 -14.50
N GLU A 181 8.82 3.91 -15.09
CA GLU A 181 7.54 4.09 -14.42
C GLU A 181 7.39 3.16 -13.21
N GLU A 182 7.72 1.88 -13.36
CA GLU A 182 7.65 0.91 -12.26
C GLU A 182 8.70 1.19 -11.18
N SER A 183 9.90 1.63 -11.54
CA SER A 183 10.92 2.06 -10.58
C SER A 183 10.47 3.29 -9.79
N LEU A 184 10.00 4.35 -10.47
CA LEU A 184 9.53 5.58 -9.83
C LEU A 184 8.32 5.33 -8.93
N LYS A 185 7.47 4.36 -9.28
CA LYS A 185 6.34 3.95 -8.43
C LYS A 185 6.82 3.38 -7.10
N ASN A 186 7.94 2.67 -7.06
CA ASN A 186 8.46 2.05 -5.85
C ASN A 186 9.46 2.93 -5.08
N ILE A 187 9.94 4.02 -5.68
CA ILE A 187 10.78 5.01 -5.01
C ILE A 187 9.93 5.89 -4.08
N PHE A 188 10.39 6.03 -2.85
CA PHE A 188 9.79 6.90 -1.83
C PHE A 188 10.83 7.84 -1.22
N ASP A 189 10.36 8.91 -0.58
CA ASP A 189 11.21 9.89 0.09
C ASP A 189 11.99 9.23 1.24
N GLY A 190 13.30 9.38 1.22
CA GLY A 190 14.22 8.77 2.18
C GLY A 190 14.71 7.37 1.80
N ILE A 191 14.43 6.87 0.59
CA ILE A 191 14.97 5.59 0.13
C ILE A 191 16.50 5.62 0.14
N SER A 192 17.13 4.49 0.50
CA SER A 192 18.59 4.39 0.42
C SER A 192 19.04 4.31 -1.02
N LYS A 193 20.16 4.96 -1.34
CA LYS A 193 20.83 4.83 -2.64
C LYS A 193 21.17 3.37 -3.01
N ARG A 194 21.31 2.48 -2.04
CA ARG A 194 21.55 1.04 -2.27
C ARG A 194 20.31 0.27 -2.73
N ASP A 195 19.13 0.78 -2.41
CA ASP A 195 17.84 0.12 -2.71
C ASP A 195 17.23 0.60 -4.04
N ILE A 196 17.94 1.48 -4.77
CA ILE A 196 17.62 2.01 -6.12
C ILE A 196 18.59 1.39 -7.14
#